data_AF-A0A7X7QUR3-F1
#
_entry.id   AF-A0A7X7QUR3-F1
#
_cell.length_a   1.000
_cell.length_b   1.000
_cell.length_c   1.000
_cell.angle_alpha   90.00
_cell.angle_beta   90.00
_cell.angle_gamma   90.00
#
_symmetry.space_group_name_H-M   'P 1'
#
loop_
_entity.id
_entity.type
_entity.pdbx_description
1 polymer ?
#
loop_
_entity_poly.entity_id
_entity_poly.type
_entity_poly.pdbx_seq_one_letter_code
_entity_poly.pdbx_strand_id
1 'polypeptide(L)'
;MPKFPSDVAPSFKAMCETITDEAKLQELREAVQAVLVETRQQAEENAVVDVDRCEELAETCLYLLEHYHDFGPKQQALIIGAVRYFAVTDDPFDDGMFASGFFDDCKIMNYVLEQLGIEDRYLKTR
;
A
#
# COMPACT_ATOMS: atom_id res chain seq x y z
N MET A 1 19.47 3.53 2.74
CA MET A 1 18.78 2.28 2.37
C MET A 1 17.50 2.19 3.17
N PRO A 2 16.34 2.02 2.53
CA PRO A 2 15.10 1.74 3.25
C PRO A 2 15.30 0.42 4.00
N LYS A 3 15.24 0.45 5.33
CA LYS A 3 15.24 -0.79 6.11
C LYS A 3 13.81 -1.30 6.11
N PHE A 4 13.58 -2.47 5.51
CA PHE A 4 12.30 -3.15 5.62
C PHE A 4 11.98 -3.35 7.11
N PRO A 5 10.76 -3.02 7.58
CA PRO A 5 10.45 -3.11 9.00
C PRO A 5 10.38 -4.59 9.40
N SER A 6 11.25 -5.02 10.31
CA SER A 6 11.33 -6.43 10.75
C SER A 6 10.04 -6.91 11.40
N ASP A 7 9.33 -6.01 12.05
CA ASP A 7 8.20 -6.32 12.92
C ASP A 7 6.93 -6.61 12.11
N VAL A 8 6.81 -6.03 10.91
CA VAL A 8 5.68 -6.24 9.99
C VAL A 8 5.99 -7.28 8.92
N ALA A 9 7.23 -7.79 8.88
CA ALA A 9 7.68 -8.75 7.89
C ALA A 9 6.85 -10.05 7.83
N PRO A 10 6.40 -10.64 8.95
CA PRO A 10 5.54 -11.82 8.91
C PRO A 10 4.19 -11.52 8.26
N SER A 11 3.53 -10.42 8.65
CA SER A 11 2.21 -10.01 8.13
C SER A 11 2.28 -9.70 6.64
N PHE A 12 3.27 -8.92 6.20
CA PHE A 12 3.49 -8.61 4.78
C PHE A 12 3.69 -9.88 3.94
N LYS A 13 4.53 -10.82 4.42
CA LYS A 13 4.78 -12.08 3.70
C LYS A 13 3.52 -12.94 3.60
N ALA A 14 2.65 -12.93 4.62
CA ALA A 14 1.39 -13.67 4.60
C ALA A 14 0.40 -13.10 3.57
N MET A 15 0.49 -11.80 3.24
CA MET A 15 -0.36 -11.14 2.25
C MET A 15 0.13 -11.31 0.80
N CYS A 16 1.39 -11.67 0.61
CA CYS A 16 2.01 -11.81 -0.71
C CYS A 16 1.43 -13.00 -1.48
N GLU A 17 0.80 -12.74 -2.62
CA GLU A 17 0.16 -13.76 -3.45
C GLU A 17 0.17 -13.33 -4.92
N THR A 18 0.35 -14.26 -5.86
CA THR A 18 0.09 -13.99 -7.28
C THR A 18 -1.39 -14.18 -7.56
N ILE A 19 -2.06 -13.11 -7.97
CA ILE A 19 -3.44 -13.14 -8.44
C ILE A 19 -3.44 -13.22 -9.96
N THR A 20 -4.23 -14.15 -10.52
CA THR A 20 -4.47 -14.28 -11.97
C THR A 20 -5.89 -13.90 -12.37
N ASP A 21 -6.74 -13.62 -11.40
CA ASP A 21 -8.14 -13.26 -11.58
C ASP A 21 -8.29 -11.74 -11.63
N GLU A 22 -8.68 -11.21 -12.80
CA GLU A 22 -8.86 -9.76 -12.99
C GLU A 22 -9.92 -9.17 -12.07
N ALA A 23 -10.95 -9.93 -11.69
CA ALA A 23 -11.97 -9.43 -10.77
C ALA A 23 -11.37 -9.13 -9.39
N LYS A 24 -10.44 -9.97 -8.91
CA LYS A 24 -9.73 -9.75 -7.65
C LYS A 24 -8.74 -8.59 -7.73
N LEU A 25 -8.08 -8.40 -8.87
CA LEU A 25 -7.25 -7.20 -9.07
C LEU A 25 -8.12 -5.94 -9.08
N GLN A 26 -9.32 -6.00 -9.64
CA GLN A 26 -10.28 -4.91 -9.61
C GLN A 26 -10.78 -4.59 -8.19
N GLU A 27 -11.10 -5.60 -7.39
CA GLU A 27 -11.44 -5.44 -5.97
C GLU A 27 -10.34 -4.70 -5.19
N LEU A 28 -9.06 -5.00 -5.46
CA LEU A 28 -7.94 -4.30 -4.83
C LEU A 28 -7.84 -2.83 -5.25
N ARG A 29 -8.12 -2.50 -6.53
CA ARG A 29 -8.16 -1.11 -6.99
C ARG A 29 -9.28 -0.33 -6.27
N GLU A 30 -10.43 -0.97 -6.10
CA GLU A 30 -11.57 -0.39 -5.38
C GLU A 30 -11.26 -0.19 -3.90
N ALA A 31 -10.60 -1.16 -3.26
CA ALA A 31 -10.15 -1.03 -1.87
C ALA A 31 -9.18 0.16 -1.68
N VAL A 32 -8.20 0.33 -2.58
CA VAL A 32 -7.28 1.48 -2.55
C VAL A 32 -8.03 2.81 -2.69
N GLN A 33 -9.03 2.87 -3.57
CA GLN A 33 -9.86 4.07 -3.72
C GLN A 33 -10.73 4.34 -2.49
N ALA A 34 -11.25 3.29 -1.84
CA ALA A 34 -12.03 3.41 -0.61
C ALA A 34 -11.20 4.04 0.51
N VAL A 35 -9.95 3.58 0.71
CA VAL A 35 -9.04 4.17 1.71
C VAL A 35 -8.82 5.67 1.49
N LEU A 36 -8.71 6.14 0.24
CA LEU A 36 -8.59 7.57 -0.03
C LEU A 36 -9.85 8.35 0.36
N VAL A 37 -11.02 7.82 0.03
CA VAL A 37 -12.30 8.45 0.37
C VAL A 37 -12.45 8.54 1.89
N GLU A 38 -12.17 7.44 2.59
CA GLU A 38 -12.25 7.37 4.06
C GLU A 38 -11.23 8.29 4.74
N THR A 39 -9.97 8.29 4.28
CA THR A 39 -8.92 9.18 4.81
C THR A 39 -9.30 10.64 4.67
N ARG A 40 -9.87 11.04 3.51
CA ARG A 40 -10.32 12.41 3.29
C ARG A 40 -11.49 12.78 4.19
N GLN A 41 -12.44 11.88 4.40
CA GLN A 41 -13.56 12.09 5.33
C GLN A 41 -13.05 12.29 6.77
N GLN A 42 -12.13 11.44 7.22
CA GLN A 42 -11.57 11.56 8.56
C GLN A 42 -10.75 12.84 8.75
N ALA A 43 -10.07 13.32 7.71
CA ALA A 43 -9.32 14.57 7.76
C ALA A 43 -10.22 15.80 7.96
N GLU A 44 -11.52 15.73 7.64
CA GLU A 44 -12.48 16.80 7.94
C GLU A 44 -12.66 16.99 9.46
N GLU A 45 -12.55 15.89 10.22
CA GLU A 45 -12.73 15.87 11.67
C GLU A 45 -11.39 15.86 12.44
N ASN A 46 -10.30 15.46 11.77
CA ASN A 46 -9.00 15.29 12.38
C ASN A 46 -7.85 15.82 11.49
N ALA A 47 -7.40 17.04 11.79
CA ALA A 47 -6.32 17.70 11.06
C ALA A 47 -4.94 17.03 11.17
N VAL A 48 -4.78 15.98 12.00
CA VAL A 48 -3.52 15.22 12.06
C VAL A 48 -3.42 14.09 11.05
N VAL A 49 -4.51 13.80 10.32
CA VAL A 49 -4.53 12.78 9.26
C VAL A 49 -3.70 13.26 8.08
N ASP A 50 -2.71 12.47 7.68
CA ASP A 50 -1.78 12.77 6.58
C ASP A 50 -2.39 12.35 5.24
N VAL A 51 -3.29 13.19 4.72
CA VAL A 51 -3.99 12.96 3.44
C VAL A 51 -3.00 12.89 2.28
N ASP A 52 -2.03 13.80 2.23
CA ASP A 52 -1.03 13.87 1.16
C ASP A 52 -0.27 12.55 1.04
N ARG A 53 0.15 11.97 2.17
CA ARG A 53 0.84 10.67 2.17
C ARG A 53 -0.05 9.51 1.74
N CYS A 54 -1.32 9.53 2.14
CA CYS A 54 -2.29 8.53 1.69
C CYS A 54 -2.49 8.62 0.16
N GLU A 55 -2.56 9.83 -0.39
CA GLU A 55 -2.64 10.08 -1.83
C GLU A 55 -1.41 9.54 -2.56
N GLU A 56 -0.19 9.85 -2.11
CA GLU A 56 1.04 9.33 -2.70
C GLU A 56 1.09 7.77 -2.69
N LEU A 57 0.65 7.15 -1.59
CA LEU A 57 0.57 5.69 -1.47
C LEU A 57 -0.46 5.08 -2.42
N ALA A 58 -1.66 5.64 -2.46
CA ALA A 58 -2.73 5.14 -3.30
C ALA A 58 -2.39 5.28 -4.79
N GLU A 59 -1.81 6.41 -5.20
CA GLU A 59 -1.31 6.60 -6.57
C GLU A 59 -0.28 5.54 -6.94
N THR A 60 0.65 5.23 -6.02
CA THR A 60 1.66 4.19 -6.23
C THR A 60 1.03 2.80 -6.32
N CYS A 61 0.07 2.47 -5.44
CA CYS A 61 -0.68 1.22 -5.49
C CYS A 61 -1.41 1.05 -6.83
N LEU A 62 -2.14 2.08 -7.27
CA LEU A 62 -2.90 2.05 -8.53
C LEU A 62 -1.97 1.88 -9.74
N TYR A 63 -0.83 2.59 -9.76
CA TYR A 63 0.18 2.43 -10.79
C TYR A 63 0.71 0.98 -10.87
N LEU A 64 1.05 0.38 -9.72
CA LEU A 64 1.54 -1.00 -9.68
C LEU A 64 0.46 -2.01 -10.11
N LEU A 65 -0.80 -1.77 -9.77
CA LEU A 65 -1.92 -2.61 -10.20
C LEU A 65 -2.25 -2.44 -11.69
N GLU A 66 -2.05 -1.26 -12.27
CA GLU A 66 -2.19 -1.00 -13.71
C GLU A 66 -1.13 -1.76 -14.51
N HIS A 67 0.11 -1.78 -14.02
CA HIS A 67 1.25 -2.47 -14.63
C HIS A 67 1.48 -3.90 -14.14
N TYR A 68 0.53 -4.46 -13.39
CA TYR A 68 0.72 -5.74 -12.69
C TYR A 68 1.17 -6.89 -13.61
N HIS A 69 0.64 -6.94 -14.83
CA HIS A 69 0.96 -7.98 -15.83
C HIS A 69 2.32 -7.81 -16.51
N ASP A 70 2.97 -6.66 -16.32
CA ASP A 70 4.32 -6.39 -16.85
C ASP A 70 5.40 -7.07 -15.98
N PHE A 71 5.04 -7.57 -14.79
CA PHE A 71 5.96 -8.14 -13.82
C PHE A 71 5.90 -9.67 -13.74
N GLY A 72 6.99 -10.29 -13.28
CA GLY A 72 7.03 -11.74 -13.04
C GLY A 72 6.31 -12.15 -11.74
N PRO A 73 5.97 -13.45 -11.55
CA PRO A 73 5.15 -13.91 -10.43
C PRO A 73 5.64 -13.52 -9.03
N LYS A 74 6.97 -13.47 -8.83
CA LYS A 74 7.57 -13.03 -7.56
C LYS A 74 7.32 -11.56 -7.28
N GLN A 75 7.45 -10.70 -8.28
CA GLN A 75 7.22 -9.26 -8.18
C GLN A 75 5.73 -8.96 -8.04
N GLN A 76 4.90 -9.66 -8.81
CA GLN A 76 3.45 -9.65 -8.66
C GLN A 76 3.02 -9.95 -7.21
N ALA A 77 3.57 -11.00 -6.59
CA ALA A 77 3.26 -11.31 -5.20
C ALA A 77 3.65 -10.19 -4.22
N LEU A 78 4.76 -9.49 -4.46
CA LEU A 78 5.16 -8.34 -3.65
C LEU A 78 4.21 -7.15 -3.82
N ILE A 79 3.77 -6.88 -5.06
CA ILE A 79 2.76 -5.84 -5.35
C ILE A 79 1.49 -6.11 -4.54
N ILE A 80 0.95 -7.35 -4.63
CA ILE A 80 -0.26 -7.71 -3.89
C ILE A 80 -0.06 -7.59 -2.39
N GLY A 81 1.10 -8.01 -1.86
CA GLY A 81 1.42 -7.85 -0.45
C GLY A 81 1.40 -6.40 0.02
N ALA A 82 1.99 -5.47 -0.76
CA ALA A 82 2.02 -4.05 -0.39
C ALA A 82 0.65 -3.40 -0.49
N VAL A 83 -0.10 -3.71 -1.56
CA VAL A 83 -1.46 -3.20 -1.75
C VAL A 83 -2.39 -3.68 -0.63
N ARG A 84 -2.34 -4.97 -0.27
CA ARG A 84 -3.15 -5.50 0.82
C ARG A 84 -2.78 -4.92 2.17
N TYR A 85 -1.49 -4.72 2.43
CA TYR A 85 -1.03 -4.10 3.66
C TYR A 85 -1.57 -2.68 3.83
N PHE A 86 -1.63 -1.92 2.73
CA PHE A 86 -2.16 -0.56 2.72
C PHE A 86 -3.69 -0.49 2.69
N ALA A 87 -4.37 -1.36 1.94
CA ALA A 87 -5.78 -1.19 1.59
C ALA A 87 -6.76 -2.22 2.16
N VAL A 88 -6.26 -3.32 2.73
CA VAL A 88 -7.07 -4.47 3.19
C VAL A 88 -6.71 -4.81 4.63
N THR A 89 -6.45 -3.81 5.47
CA THR A 89 -6.37 -4.02 6.91
C THR A 89 -7.75 -4.37 7.43
N ASP A 90 -7.84 -5.48 8.18
CA ASP A 90 -9.09 -6.13 8.65
C ASP A 90 -10.00 -5.26 9.53
N ASP A 91 -9.59 -4.03 9.84
CA ASP A 91 -10.38 -3.10 10.63
C ASP A 91 -10.29 -1.67 10.07
N PRO A 92 -11.23 -1.27 9.20
CA PRO A 92 -11.36 0.13 8.75
C PRO A 92 -11.73 1.09 9.90
N PHE A 93 -11.98 0.58 11.10
CA PHE A 93 -12.20 1.34 12.33
C PHE A 93 -11.04 1.24 13.33
N ASP A 94 -9.89 0.66 12.94
CA ASP A 94 -8.70 0.70 13.79
C ASP A 94 -8.09 2.10 13.74
N ASP A 95 -8.42 2.90 14.75
CA ASP A 95 -7.82 4.21 15.05
C ASP A 95 -6.27 4.18 14.96
N GLY A 96 -5.64 3.00 15.11
CA GLY A 96 -4.21 2.78 14.97
C GLY A 96 -3.63 3.03 13.57
N MET A 97 -4.38 2.78 12.49
CA MET A 97 -3.89 2.98 11.11
C MET A 97 -3.58 4.46 10.86
N PHE A 98 -4.53 5.32 11.24
CA PHE A 98 -4.43 6.77 11.10
C PHE A 98 -3.49 7.39 12.14
N ALA A 99 -3.41 6.81 13.35
CA ALA A 99 -2.48 7.26 14.38
C ALA A 99 -1.00 7.07 13.99
N SER A 100 -0.69 6.10 13.10
CA SER A 100 0.69 5.81 12.67
C SER A 100 1.21 6.71 11.53
N GLY A 101 0.32 7.41 10.81
CA GLY A 101 0.68 8.29 9.70
C GLY A 101 1.30 7.57 8.49
N PHE A 102 0.87 6.34 8.21
CA PHE A 102 1.26 5.52 7.05
C PHE A 102 2.76 5.19 6.95
N PHE A 103 3.52 5.32 8.04
CA PHE A 103 4.97 5.24 8.00
C PHE A 103 5.48 3.86 7.59
N ASP A 104 4.84 2.79 8.06
CA ASP A 104 5.23 1.42 7.72
C ASP A 104 4.77 1.05 6.30
N ASP A 105 3.62 1.53 5.86
CA ASP A 105 3.15 1.42 4.48
C ASP A 105 4.16 2.01 3.49
N CYS A 106 4.65 3.23 3.75
CA CYS A 106 5.67 3.85 2.92
C CYS A 106 6.98 3.05 2.88
N LYS A 107 7.41 2.44 4.00
CA LYS A 107 8.62 1.60 4.01
C LYS A 107 8.42 0.30 3.25
N ILE A 108 7.28 -0.35 3.41
CA ILE A 108 6.94 -1.57 2.67
C ILE A 108 6.88 -1.26 1.18
N MET A 109 6.18 -0.19 0.81
CA MET A 109 6.05 0.22 -0.58
C MET A 109 7.41 0.55 -1.19
N ASN A 110 8.27 1.31 -0.50
CA ASN A 110 9.62 1.59 -0.96
C ASN A 110 10.48 0.34 -1.12
N TYR A 111 10.35 -0.65 -0.22
CA TYR A 111 10.99 -1.94 -0.39
C TYR A 111 10.49 -2.66 -1.65
N VAL A 112 9.17 -2.67 -1.89
CA VAL A 112 8.60 -3.28 -3.11
C VAL A 112 9.10 -2.57 -4.36
N LEU A 113 9.05 -1.24 -4.41
CA LEU A 113 9.58 -0.43 -5.51
C LEU A 113 11.07 -0.72 -5.78
N GLU A 114 11.89 -0.90 -4.74
CA GLU A 114 13.28 -1.35 -4.87
C GLU A 114 13.39 -2.74 -5.51
N GLN A 115 12.57 -3.71 -5.07
CA GLN A 115 12.56 -5.05 -5.67
C GLN A 115 12.05 -5.07 -7.12
N LEU A 116 11.26 -4.06 -7.51
CA LEU A 116 10.75 -3.88 -8.87
C LEU A 116 11.69 -3.05 -9.75
N GLY A 117 12.68 -2.36 -9.17
CA GLY A 117 13.60 -1.48 -9.87
C GLY A 117 12.99 -0.12 -10.27
N ILE A 118 11.98 0.36 -9.53
CA ILE A 118 11.22 1.59 -9.82
C ILE A 118 11.59 2.67 -8.79
N GLU A 119 12.80 3.21 -8.91
CA GLU A 119 13.37 4.12 -7.90
C GLU A 119 12.83 5.56 -7.98
N ASP A 120 12.31 5.96 -9.14
CA ASP A 120 11.78 7.30 -9.40
C ASP A 120 10.45 7.59 -8.69
N ARG A 121 9.84 6.55 -8.09
CA ARG A 121 8.57 6.63 -7.35
C ARG A 121 8.71 6.44 -5.85
N TYR A 122 9.92 6.50 -5.31
CA TYR A 122 10.11 6.34 -3.87
C TYR A 122 9.35 7.39 -3.05
N LEU A 123 8.63 6.90 -2.05
CA LEU A 123 7.81 7.67 -1.12
C LEU A 123 8.67 8.28 -0.03
N LYS A 124 8.30 9.49 0.39
CA LYS A 124 8.98 10.16 1.51
C LYS A 124 8.63 9.45 2.82
N THR A 125 9.66 9.23 3.63
CA THR A 125 9.54 8.59 4.95
C THR A 125 9.98 9.54 6.08
N ARG A 126 10.08 10.85 5.82
CA ARG A 126 10.54 11.88 6.77
C ARG A 126 9.87 13.21 6.51
#